data_AF-A0A392UMZ4-F1
#
_entry.id   AF-A0A392UMZ4-F1
#
_cell.length_a   1.000
_cell.length_b   1.000
_cell.length_c   1.000
_cell.angle_alpha   90.00
_cell.angle_beta   90.00
_cell.angle_gamma   90.00
#
_symmetry.space_group_name_H-M   'P 1'
#
loop_
_entity.id
_entity.type
_entity.pdbx_description
1 polymer ?
#
loop_
_entity_poly.entity_id
_entity_poly.type
_entity_poly.pdbx_seq_one_letter_code
_entity_poly.pdbx_strand_id
1 'polypeptide(L)' 'MEDMMEDIECTLAEKVTFATRFFRGSASNWWHDTKEYMITNEVEMNWENFS' A
#
# COMPACT_ATOMS: atom_id res chain seq x y z
N MET A 1 -0.26 -4.78 12.56
CA MET A 1 0.44 -4.87 11.26
C MET A 1 1.46 -3.75 11.14
N GLU A 2 1.13 -2.53 11.61
CA GLU A 2 2.11 -1.44 11.80
C GLU A 2 3.30 -1.86 12.67
N ASP A 3 3.03 -2.47 13.83
CA ASP A 3 4.04 -2.89 14.82
C ASP A 3 5.12 -3.88 14.28
N MET A 4 4.83 -4.60 13.19
CA MET A 4 5.77 -5.55 12.57
C MET A 4 6.65 -4.89 11.48
N MET A 5 6.25 -3.69 11.02
CA MET A 5 6.93 -2.93 9.97
C MET A 5 7.78 -1.77 10.51
N GLU A 6 7.71 -1.47 11.81
CA GLU A 6 8.59 -0.49 12.45
C GLU A 6 10.03 -1.02 12.58
N ASP A 7 10.19 -2.33 12.78
CA ASP A 7 11.50 -2.98 12.96
C ASP A 7 12.23 -3.30 11.64
N ILE A 8 11.56 -3.14 10.49
CA ILE A 8 12.17 -3.38 9.18
C ILE A 8 12.52 -2.04 8.56
N GLU A 9 13.81 -1.77 8.35
CA GLU A 9 14.29 -0.64 7.54
C GLU A 9 13.80 -0.78 6.09
N CYS A 10 12.59 -0.31 5.84
CA CYS A 10 11.98 -0.31 4.52
C CYS A 10 11.37 1.07 4.25
N THR A 11 11.47 1.49 3.00
CA THR A 11 10.88 2.74 2.50
C THR A 11 9.36 2.68 2.60
N LEU A 12 8.72 3.85 2.62
CA LEU A 12 7.25 3.94 2.67
C LEU A 12 6.58 3.20 1.49
N ALA A 13 7.21 3.20 0.30
CA ALA A 13 6.72 2.47 -0.87
C ALA A 13 6.88 0.94 -0.73
N GLU A 14 7.96 0.48 -0.10
CA GLU A 14 8.17 -0.94 0.19
C GLU A 14 7.15 -1.47 1.22
N LYS A 15 6.75 -0.66 2.21
CA LYS A 15 5.69 -1.01 3.15
C LYS A 15 4.36 -1.30 2.44
N VAL A 16 3.96 -0.43 1.51
CA VAL A 16 2.76 -0.65 0.68
C VAL A 16 2.89 -1.92 -0.15
N THR A 17 4.06 -2.10 -0.79
CA THR A 17 4.34 -3.31 -1.59
C THR A 17 4.24 -4.58 -0.74
N PHE A 18 4.71 -4.56 0.51
CA PHE A 18 4.62 -5.69 1.41
C PHE A 18 3.18 -5.95 1.88
N ALA A 19 2.47 -4.93 2.37
CA ALA A 19 1.10 -5.08 2.88
C ALA A 19 0.15 -5.62 1.81
N THR A 20 0.28 -5.12 0.60
CA THR A 20 -0.62 -5.48 -0.51
C THR A 20 -0.45 -6.93 -0.98
N ARG A 21 0.68 -7.60 -0.68
CA ARG A 21 0.86 -9.05 -0.93
C ARG A 21 -0.12 -9.91 -0.14
N PHE A 22 -0.59 -9.43 1.01
CA PHE A 22 -1.54 -10.14 1.88
C PHE A 22 -3.00 -9.90 1.51
N PHE A 23 -3.28 -8.97 0.59
CA PHE A 23 -4.65 -8.65 0.21
C PHE A 23 -5.31 -9.80 -0.54
N ARG A 24 -6.53 -10.14 -0.10
CA ARG A 24 -7.38 -11.17 -0.69
C ARG A 24 -8.82 -10.68 -0.66
N GLY A 25 -9.65 -11.20 -1.56
CA GLY A 25 -11.06 -10.85 -1.64
C GLY A 25 -11.28 -9.33 -1.79
N SER A 26 -12.16 -8.77 -0.96
CA SER A 26 -12.53 -7.33 -1.01
C SER A 26 -11.33 -6.39 -0.90
N ALA A 27 -10.32 -6.74 -0.09
CA ALA A 27 -9.12 -5.92 0.05
C ALA A 27 -8.30 -5.85 -1.25
N SER A 28 -8.29 -6.93 -2.06
CA SER A 28 -7.61 -6.92 -3.36
C SER A 28 -8.35 -6.07 -4.38
N ASN A 29 -9.68 -6.05 -4.34
CA ASN A 29 -10.50 -5.21 -5.22
C ASN A 29 -10.30 -3.74 -4.87
N TRP A 30 -10.38 -3.38 -3.58
CA TRP A 30 -10.09 -2.02 -3.13
C TRP A 30 -8.70 -1.55 -3.57
N TRP A 31 -7.67 -2.39 -3.41
CA TRP A 31 -6.32 -2.00 -3.80
C TRP A 31 -6.16 -1.78 -5.30
N HIS A 32 -6.93 -2.50 -6.13
CA HIS A 32 -6.93 -2.28 -7.56
C HIS A 32 -7.44 -0.87 -7.88
N ASP A 33 -8.62 -0.50 -7.37
CA ASP A 33 -9.24 0.80 -7.61
C ASP A 33 -8.38 1.96 -7.04
N THR A 34 -7.87 1.80 -5.82
CA THR A 34 -6.98 2.77 -5.18
C THR A 34 -5.70 2.99 -6.00
N LYS A 35 -5.11 1.92 -6.54
CA LYS A 35 -3.91 2.04 -7.37
C LYS A 35 -4.19 2.77 -8.68
N GLU A 36 -5.31 2.49 -9.34
CA GLU A 36 -5.72 3.22 -10.54
C GLU A 36 -5.94 4.71 -10.27
N TYR A 37 -6.58 5.04 -9.14
CA TYR A 37 -6.74 6.41 -8.69
C TYR A 37 -5.39 7.11 -8.48
N MET A 38 -4.46 6.46 -7.77
CA MET A 38 -3.13 7.04 -7.50
C MET A 38 -2.35 7.30 -8.79
N ILE A 39 -2.37 6.36 -9.73
CA ILE A 39 -1.73 6.53 -11.04
C ILE A 39 -2.36 7.68 -11.83
N THR A 40 -3.70 7.72 -11.87
CA THR A 40 -4.44 8.73 -12.65
C THR A 40 -4.22 10.15 -12.13
N ASN A 41 -4.05 10.30 -10.82
CA ASN A 41 -3.91 11.60 -10.17
C ASN A 41 -2.46 11.94 -9.81
N GLU A 42 -1.50 11.16 -10.31
CA GLU A 42 -0.06 11.33 -10.03
C GLU A 42 0.26 11.37 -8.52
N VAL A 43 -0.52 10.65 -7.72
CA VAL A 43 -0.29 10.51 -6.28
C VAL A 43 0.82 9.49 -6.05
N GLU A 44 1.81 9.88 -5.26
CA GLU A 44 2.91 8.99 -4.90
C GLU A 44 2.40 7.76 -4.11
N MET A 45 2.77 6.56 -4.57
CA MET A 45 2.40 5.31 -3.90
C MET A 45 3.34 5.04 -2.71
N ASN A 46 3.00 5.62 -1.57
CA ASN A 46 3.72 5.48 -0.30
C ASN A 46 2.74 5.16 0.85
N TRP A 47 3.27 4.76 2.01
CA TRP A 47 2.46 4.37 3.17
C TRP A 47 1.55 5.49 3.71
N GLU A 48 1.96 6.76 3.58
CA GLU A 48 1.18 7.91 4.04
C GLU A 48 -0.07 8.15 3.19
N ASN A 49 0.02 7.85 1.89
CA ASN A 49 -1.10 7.93 0.95
C ASN A 49 -1.94 6.64 0.91
N PHE A 50 -1.50 5.58 1.61
CA PHE A 50 -2.13 4.27 1.66
C PHE A 50 -3.04 4.14 2.90
N SER A 51 -4.17 4.84 2.89
CA SER A 51 -5.17 4.82 3.97
C SER A 51 -6.58 4.61 3.45
#